data_AF-A0A6W0PZM6-F1
#
_entry.id   AF-A0A6W0PZM6-F1
#
_cell.length_a   1.000
_cell.length_b   1.000
_cell.length_c   1.000
_cell.angle_alpha   90.00
_cell.angle_beta   90.00
_cell.angle_gamma   90.00
#
_symmetry.space_group_name_H-M   'P 1'
#
loop_
_entity.id
_entity.type
_entity.pdbx_description
1 polymer ?
#
loop_
_entity_poly.entity_id
_entity_poly.type
_entity_poly.pdbx_seq_one_letter_code
_entity_poly.pdbx_strand_id
1 'polypeptide(L)'
;QSDFFDIIGFKQYLFEQTEMSHGTVREYVVRLRRLGNYLSEQNISHDLLQDGFLDESLAPWLPETSTNNYRIALRKYQQYKAHQQIAPRQKSPFTASSDIY
;
A
#
# COMPACT_ATOMS: atom_id res chain seq x y z
N GLN A 1 0.04 -2.77 15.37
CA GLN A 1 -0.44 -2.56 13.98
C GLN A 1 0.77 -2.72 13.10
N SER A 2 0.76 -3.68 12.16
CA SER A 2 1.92 -4.03 11.33
C SER A 2 2.35 -2.88 10.40
N ASP A 3 3.65 -2.73 10.20
CA ASP A 3 4.33 -1.80 9.29
C ASP A 3 4.70 -2.44 7.94
N PHE A 4 4.22 -3.66 7.66
CA PHE A 4 4.53 -4.42 6.44
C PHE A 4 4.14 -3.68 5.15
N PHE A 5 3.07 -2.89 5.18
CA PHE A 5 2.63 -2.07 4.05
C PHE A 5 2.56 -0.59 4.45
N ASP A 6 2.97 0.31 3.57
CA ASP A 6 2.71 1.74 3.69
C ASP A 6 1.24 2.04 3.35
N ILE A 7 0.38 1.81 4.33
CA ILE A 7 -1.07 1.96 4.17
C ILE A 7 -1.46 3.44 4.02
N ILE A 8 -0.71 4.37 4.61
CA ILE A 8 -1.05 5.80 4.56
C ILE A 8 -0.78 6.32 3.15
N GLY A 9 0.43 6.09 2.63
CA GLY A 9 0.79 6.49 1.28
C GLY A 9 -0.08 5.78 0.23
N PHE A 10 -0.35 4.49 0.42
CA PHE A 10 -1.27 3.76 -0.47
C PHE A 10 -2.68 4.33 -0.48
N LYS A 11 -3.25 4.64 0.69
CA LYS A 11 -4.58 5.26 0.79
C LYS A 11 -4.63 6.60 0.05
N GLN A 12 -3.60 7.44 0.24
CA GLN A 12 -3.51 8.73 -0.41
C GLN A 12 -3.43 8.58 -1.94
N TYR A 13 -2.57 7.69 -2.43
CA TYR A 13 -2.48 7.33 -3.84
C TYR A 13 -3.83 6.91 -4.42
N LEU A 14 -4.58 6.04 -3.72
CA LEU A 14 -5.88 5.60 -4.21
C LEU A 14 -6.88 6.76 -4.33
N PHE A 15 -6.87 7.73 -3.42
CA PHE A 15 -7.77 8.89 -3.49
C PHE A 15 -7.37 9.90 -4.56
N GLU A 16 -6.07 10.14 -4.73
CA GLU A 16 -5.57 11.23 -5.57
C GLU A 16 -5.30 10.78 -7.01
N GLN A 17 -4.93 9.52 -7.23
CA GLN A 17 -4.45 9.01 -8.51
C GLN A 17 -5.42 8.03 -9.18
N THR A 18 -6.59 7.76 -8.58
CA THR A 18 -7.58 6.82 -9.12
C THR A 18 -9.01 7.30 -8.87
N GLU A 19 -9.95 6.91 -9.72
CA GLU A 19 -11.38 7.25 -9.58
C GLU A 19 -12.16 6.25 -8.70
N MET A 20 -11.50 5.63 -7.72
CA MET A 20 -12.14 4.62 -6.87
C MET A 20 -13.07 5.23 -5.84
N SER A 21 -14.20 4.56 -5.59
CA SER A 21 -15.12 4.97 -4.51
C SER A 21 -14.47 4.85 -3.13
N HIS A 22 -14.91 5.68 -2.17
CA HIS A 22 -14.47 5.60 -0.77
C HIS A 22 -14.65 4.20 -0.16
N GLY A 23 -15.72 3.49 -0.55
CA GLY A 23 -15.98 2.11 -0.10
C GLY A 23 -14.90 1.15 -0.58
N THR A 24 -14.60 1.18 -1.87
CA THR A 24 -13.54 0.36 -2.48
C THR A 24 -12.17 0.65 -1.88
N VAL A 25 -11.83 1.93 -1.68
CA VAL A 25 -10.57 2.33 -1.04
C VAL A 25 -10.48 1.77 0.39
N ARG A 26 -11.56 1.88 1.17
CA ARG A 26 -11.62 1.34 2.53
C ARG A 26 -11.40 -0.17 2.53
N GLU A 27 -12.02 -0.90 1.60
CA GLU A 27 -11.85 -2.35 1.48
C GLU A 27 -10.39 -2.74 1.23
N TYR A 28 -9.71 -2.08 0.28
CA TYR A 28 -8.31 -2.38 -0.01
C TYR A 28 -7.40 -2.07 1.17
N VAL A 29 -7.60 -0.93 1.82
CA VAL A 29 -6.85 -0.55 3.04
C VAL A 29 -7.04 -1.59 4.14
N VAL A 30 -8.28 -2.02 4.41
CA VAL A 30 -8.56 -3.02 5.44
C VAL A 30 -7.92 -4.37 5.08
N ARG A 31 -8.01 -4.80 3.81
CA ARG A 31 -7.40 -6.06 3.35
C ARG A 31 -5.88 -6.05 3.55
N LEU A 32 -5.18 -4.99 3.12
CA LEU A 32 -3.73 -4.92 3.30
C LEU A 32 -3.32 -4.82 4.77
N ARG A 33 -4.09 -4.11 5.62
CA ARG A 33 -3.83 -4.09 7.07
C ARG A 33 -3.94 -5.47 7.70
N ARG A 34 -5.00 -6.22 7.35
CA ARG A 34 -5.19 -7.59 7.86
C ARG A 34 -4.09 -8.53 7.37
N LEU A 35 -3.76 -8.46 6.09
CA LEU A 35 -2.69 -9.26 5.50
C LEU A 35 -1.34 -8.92 6.13
N GLY A 36 -1.02 -7.64 6.32
CA GLY A 36 0.24 -7.21 6.94
C GLY A 36 0.39 -7.75 8.36
N ASN A 37 -0.67 -7.67 9.17
CA ASN A 37 -0.66 -8.28 10.51
C ASN A 37 -0.39 -9.80 10.45
N TYR A 38 -1.10 -10.51 9.56
CA TYR A 38 -0.94 -11.96 9.38
C TYR A 38 0.50 -12.34 8.96
N LEU A 39 1.08 -11.61 8.02
CA LEU A 39 2.46 -11.84 7.55
C LEU A 39 3.49 -11.54 8.66
N SER A 40 3.29 -10.47 9.43
CA SER A 40 4.15 -10.14 10.57
C SER A 40 4.08 -11.20 11.67
N GLU A 41 2.90 -11.73 11.99
CA GLU A 41 2.72 -12.80 12.98
C GLU A 41 3.45 -14.10 12.56
N GLN A 42 3.54 -14.36 11.25
CA GLN A 42 4.24 -15.49 10.66
C GLN A 42 5.74 -15.24 10.45
N ASN A 43 6.27 -14.08 10.86
CA ASN A 43 7.66 -13.64 10.64
C ASN A 43 8.11 -13.70 9.16
N ILE A 44 7.18 -13.40 8.24
CA ILE A 44 7.50 -13.35 6.80
C ILE A 44 8.41 -12.15 6.52
N SER A 45 9.44 -12.35 5.68
CA SER A 45 10.36 -11.27 5.33
C SER A 45 9.68 -10.18 4.49
N HIS A 46 10.03 -8.93 4.77
CA HIS A 46 9.67 -7.76 3.97
C HIS A 46 10.38 -7.73 2.61
N ASP A 47 11.42 -8.55 2.41
CA ASP A 47 12.14 -8.64 1.14
C ASP A 47 11.22 -9.12 0.01
N LEU A 48 10.17 -9.89 0.34
CA LEU A 48 9.13 -10.29 -0.60
C LEU A 48 8.37 -9.11 -1.24
N LEU A 49 8.47 -7.92 -0.64
CA LEU A 49 7.92 -6.70 -1.22
C LEU A 49 8.80 -6.10 -2.31
N GLN A 50 10.07 -6.47 -2.39
CA GLN A 50 11.03 -5.94 -3.37
C GLN A 50 11.04 -6.75 -4.67
N ASP A 51 10.68 -8.04 -4.60
CA ASP A 51 10.70 -8.95 -5.73
C ASP A 51 9.41 -8.95 -6.55
N GLY A 52 9.54 -8.59 -7.83
CA GLY A 52 8.59 -8.95 -8.89
C GLY A 52 7.12 -8.57 -8.65
N PHE A 53 6.23 -9.50 -8.97
CA PHE A 53 4.78 -9.34 -8.83
C PHE A 53 4.35 -9.72 -7.41
N LEU A 54 3.89 -8.74 -6.63
CA LEU A 54 3.58 -8.93 -5.21
C LEU A 54 2.52 -10.01 -4.96
N ASP A 55 1.53 -10.12 -5.83
CA ASP A 55 0.47 -11.11 -5.70
C ASP A 55 0.92 -12.54 -5.99
N GLU A 56 2.03 -12.71 -6.72
CA GLU A 56 2.69 -14.00 -6.95
C GLU A 56 3.68 -14.30 -5.82
N SER A 57 4.54 -13.34 -5.46
CA SER A 57 5.54 -13.48 -4.38
C SER A 57 4.88 -13.81 -3.04
N LEU A 58 3.72 -13.22 -2.74
CA LEU A 58 2.97 -13.49 -1.51
C LEU A 58 1.94 -14.61 -1.67
N ALA A 59 1.74 -15.18 -2.86
CA ALA A 59 0.71 -16.20 -3.11
C ALA A 59 0.75 -17.38 -2.12
N PRO A 60 1.94 -17.94 -1.75
CA PRO A 60 2.01 -19.05 -0.79
C PRO A 60 1.56 -18.69 0.62
N TRP A 61 1.52 -17.39 0.94
CA TRP A 61 1.22 -16.85 2.27
C TRP A 61 -0.15 -16.19 2.35
N LEU A 62 -0.96 -16.27 1.28
CA LEU A 62 -2.30 -15.72 1.30
C LEU A 62 -3.25 -16.65 2.08
N PRO A 63 -4.19 -16.08 2.86
CA PRO A 63 -5.29 -16.86 3.39
C PRO A 63 -6.06 -17.56 2.26
N GLU A 64 -6.44 -18.83 2.47
CA GLU A 64 -7.28 -19.60 1.53
C GLU A 64 -8.67 -18.95 1.33
N THR A 65 -9.14 -18.23 2.35
CA THR A 65 -10.38 -17.45 2.24
C THR A 65 -10.11 -16.10 1.59
N SER A 66 -10.95 -15.71 0.62
CA SER A 66 -10.84 -14.42 -0.05
C SER A 66 -9.47 -14.17 -0.74
N THR A 67 -8.74 -15.21 -1.13
CA THR A 67 -7.41 -15.11 -1.76
C THR A 67 -7.39 -14.11 -2.92
N ASN A 68 -8.38 -14.18 -3.83
CA ASN A 68 -8.47 -13.26 -4.97
C ASN A 68 -8.65 -11.80 -4.55
N ASN A 69 -9.35 -11.54 -3.44
CA ASN A 69 -9.54 -10.19 -2.93
C ASN A 69 -8.22 -9.60 -2.42
N TYR A 70 -7.36 -10.43 -1.80
CA TYR A 70 -6.01 -10.01 -1.40
C TYR A 70 -5.12 -9.79 -2.62
N ARG A 71 -5.14 -10.68 -3.62
CA ARG A 71 -4.38 -10.51 -4.87
C ARG A 71 -4.70 -9.20 -5.58
N ILE A 72 -5.98 -8.84 -5.67
CA ILE A 72 -6.40 -7.57 -6.28
C ILE A 72 -5.84 -6.38 -5.49
N ALA A 73 -5.93 -6.41 -4.16
CA ALA A 73 -5.38 -5.35 -3.31
C ALA A 73 -3.85 -5.23 -3.45
N LEU A 74 -3.13 -6.37 -3.54
CA LEU A 74 -1.69 -6.41 -3.75
C LEU A 74 -1.28 -5.83 -5.10
N ARG A 75 -2.00 -6.14 -6.18
CA ARG A 75 -1.75 -5.54 -7.50
C ARG A 75 -1.95 -4.02 -7.48
N LYS A 76 -2.95 -3.53 -6.76
CA LYS A 76 -3.12 -2.08 -6.55
C LYS A 76 -1.99 -1.46 -5.75
N TYR A 77 -1.52 -2.15 -4.71
CA TYR A 77 -0.35 -1.70 -3.95
C TYR A 77 0.94 -1.70 -4.79
N GLN A 78 1.10 -2.64 -5.71
CA GLN A 78 2.20 -2.64 -6.66
C GLN A 78 2.15 -1.43 -7.60
N GLN A 79 0.96 -1.05 -8.09
CA GLN A 79 0.77 0.17 -8.87
C GLN A 79 1.19 1.43 -8.08
N TYR A 80 0.85 1.49 -6.79
CA TYR A 80 1.33 2.53 -5.88
C TYR A 80 2.86 2.56 -5.79
N LYS A 81 3.51 1.42 -5.56
CA LYS A 81 4.98 1.34 -5.50
C LYS A 81 5.63 1.83 -6.79
N ALA A 82 5.10 1.45 -7.95
CA ALA A 82 5.60 1.91 -9.25
C ALA A 82 5.41 3.42 -9.42
N HIS A 83 4.27 3.97 -9.01
CA HIS A 83 4.02 5.41 -9.05
C HIS A 83 5.01 6.20 -8.17
N GLN A 84 5.35 5.70 -6.98
CA GLN A 84 6.36 6.32 -6.10
C GLN A 84 7.78 6.33 -6.69
N GLN A 85 8.10 5.39 -7.59
CA GLN A 85 9.41 5.35 -8.25
C GLN A 85 9.50 6.35 -9.42
N ILE A 86 8.37 6.62 -10.08
CA ILE A 86 8.30 7.51 -11.26
C ILE A 86 8.06 8.97 -10.84
N ALA A 87 7.26 9.20 -9.79
CA ALA A 87 7.02 10.55 -9.28
C ALA A 87 8.30 11.06 -8.62
N PRO A 88 8.94 12.15 -9.12
CA PRO A 88 9.98 12.80 -8.35
C PRO A 88 9.34 13.22 -7.02
N ARG A 89 9.97 12.84 -5.90
CA ARG A 89 9.61 13.32 -4.55
C ARG A 89 9.54 14.85 -4.59
N GLN A 90 8.37 15.41 -4.91
CA GLN A 90 8.05 16.80 -4.62
C GLN A 90 7.86 16.84 -3.12
N LYS A 91 8.99 16.97 -2.41
CA LYS A 91 9.00 17.48 -1.04
C LYS A 91 8.34 18.85 -1.14
N SER A 92 7.10 18.97 -0.69
CA SER A 92 6.52 20.26 -0.37
C SER A 92 7.42 20.90 0.69
N PRO A 93 8.07 22.04 0.42
CA PRO A 93 8.62 22.82 1.49
C PRO A 93 7.40 23.46 2.19
N PHE A 94 7.16 23.07 3.43
CA PHE A 94 6.47 23.96 4.36
C PHE A 94 7.31 25.24 4.47
N THR A 95 7.07 26.20 3.59
CA THR A 95 7.48 27.58 3.86
C THR A 95 6.41 28.14 4.79
N ALA A 96 6.70 28.08 6.10
CA ALA A 96 6.05 28.94 7.06
C ALA A 96 6.14 30.37 6.51
N SER A 97 4.98 30.96 6.21
CA SER A 97 4.88 32.34 5.77
C SER A 97 5.48 33.22 6.85
N SER A 98 6.55 33.93 6.50
CA SER A 98 7.19 34.91 7.37
C SER A 98 6.21 36.04 7.67
N ASP A 99 5.75 36.14 8.91
CA ASP A 99 5.13 37.34 9.45
C ASP A 99 6.23 38.31 9.89
N ILE A 100 6.58 39.27 9.03
CA ILE A 100 7.18 40.54 9.45
C ILE A 100 6.68 41.65 8.49
N TYR A 101 5.75 42.46 8.96
CA TYR A 101 5.50 43.84 8.51
C TYR A 101 5.27 44.72 9.73
#